data_AF-A0A9D8QZK9-F1
#
_entry.id   AF-A0A9D8QZK9-F1
#
_cell.length_a   1.000
_cell.length_b   1.000
_cell.length_c   1.000
_cell.angle_alpha   90.00
_cell.angle_beta   90.00
_cell.angle_gamma   90.00
#
_symmetry.space_group_name_H-M   'P 1'
#
loop_
_entity.id
_entity.type
_entity.pdbx_description
1 polymer ?
#
loop_
_entity_poly.entity_id
_entity_poly.type
_entity_poly.pdbx_seq_one_letter_code
_entity_poly.pdbx_strand_id
1 'polypeptide(L)'
;MFDFLKKKKQNNKVELSPTASHIPEKGPIDEATGKEVLLSVKNVDITFGKGDKAVRAVKNASFDIYKGETFSLVGESGSGKTTIGRAVIRVNPCASGEILYKGVRISGKIPHSLDREVIRNVQMVFQDPATSLNERATVDYIVSEGLYNFHLFDNEADRVAKVENMINEVGLLPEHLTRYPHEFSGGQRQRIGLARAMIMEPELVVADEPISALDVSIRAQVLNLLKKFQNERQVTYLFIAHDLSIVRFISDRIGVIYKGDIVEVAEAEELFNYPLHPYTRSLISAIPIPDPKLEKNKILFTYDPSVHDYSEDKPHMEDIGNNHFVYGNDKELAEYRELRAKNEPLVSVNIGTMEEAREGEKLQDDNIARESILDTPIHDTGNVWYSVGTFFLPVIGIVGWKLFKKFNYMRNYKACKKGSLIGFITRGAIVALFSLALLISIL
;
A
#
# COMPACT_ATOMS: atom_id res chain seq x y z
N MET A 1 -15.84 24.47 -46.07
CA MET A 1 -14.98 23.33 -45.64
C MET A 1 -14.38 23.55 -44.24
N PHE A 2 -13.87 24.76 -43.94
CA PHE A 2 -13.38 25.10 -42.59
C PHE A 2 -14.46 25.18 -41.50
N ASP A 3 -15.70 25.58 -41.83
CA ASP A 3 -16.80 25.61 -40.85
C ASP A 3 -17.39 24.23 -40.52
N PHE A 4 -17.22 23.25 -41.42
CA PHE A 4 -17.66 21.87 -41.18
C PHE A 4 -16.73 21.14 -40.20
N LEU A 5 -15.44 21.50 -40.21
CA LEU A 5 -14.44 20.99 -39.26
C LEU A 5 -14.55 21.64 -37.88
N LYS A 6 -15.03 22.89 -37.80
CA LYS A 6 -15.33 23.55 -36.52
C LYS A 6 -16.54 22.91 -35.81
N LYS A 7 -17.57 22.51 -36.56
CA LYS A 7 -18.74 21.80 -36.02
C LYS A 7 -18.40 20.39 -35.50
N LYS A 8 -17.45 19.68 -36.12
CA LYS A 8 -16.97 18.37 -35.62
C LYS A 8 -16.09 18.49 -34.37
N LYS A 9 -15.42 19.63 -34.16
CA LYS A 9 -14.64 19.92 -32.94
C LYS A 9 -15.49 20.26 -31.71
N GLN A 10 -16.79 20.51 -31.87
CA GLN A 10 -17.69 20.88 -30.76
C GLN A 10 -18.52 19.72 -30.20
N ASN A 11 -18.48 18.51 -30.79
CA ASN A 11 -19.35 17.39 -30.38
C ASN A 11 -18.67 16.26 -29.59
N ASN A 12 -17.40 16.37 -29.19
CA ASN A 12 -16.70 15.31 -28.44
C ASN A 12 -16.07 15.76 -27.11
N LYS A 13 -16.42 16.94 -26.59
CA LYS A 13 -16.19 17.23 -25.17
C LYS A 13 -17.41 16.74 -24.40
N VAL A 14 -17.35 15.52 -23.89
CA VAL A 14 -18.21 15.11 -22.78
C VAL A 14 -17.85 16.03 -21.62
N GLU A 15 -18.65 17.08 -21.40
CA GLU A 15 -18.58 17.84 -20.16
C GLU A 15 -18.92 16.89 -19.02
N LEU A 16 -17.89 16.54 -18.24
CA LEU A 16 -18.00 15.73 -17.03
C LEU A 16 -18.86 16.49 -16.02
N SER A 17 -20.13 16.12 -15.94
CA SER A 17 -21.03 16.55 -14.87
C SER A 17 -20.69 15.78 -13.59
N PRO A 18 -20.25 16.44 -12.50
CA PRO A 18 -20.06 15.80 -11.18
C PRO A 18 -21.39 15.38 -10.51
N THR A 19 -22.49 15.37 -11.28
CA THR A 19 -23.88 15.11 -10.87
C THR A 19 -24.60 14.20 -11.89
N ALA A 20 -23.87 13.28 -12.53
CA ALA A 20 -24.52 12.26 -13.36
C ALA A 20 -25.36 11.32 -12.48
N SER A 21 -26.61 11.06 -12.87
CA SER A 21 -27.52 10.14 -12.17
C SER A 21 -27.31 8.67 -12.54
N HIS A 22 -26.46 8.40 -13.53
CA HIS A 22 -26.19 7.11 -14.14
C HIS A 22 -24.73 7.06 -14.61
N ILE A 23 -24.14 5.86 -14.62
CA ILE A 23 -22.78 5.64 -15.12
C ILE A 23 -22.84 5.52 -16.65
N PRO A 24 -21.95 6.19 -17.41
CA PRO A 24 -21.91 6.03 -18.86
C PRO A 24 -21.44 4.63 -19.25
N GLU A 25 -21.78 4.18 -20.46
CA GLU A 25 -21.35 2.88 -20.98
C GLU A 25 -19.82 2.79 -21.10
N LYS A 26 -19.18 3.89 -21.50
CA LYS A 26 -17.72 4.02 -21.65
C LYS A 26 -17.17 5.16 -20.80
N GLY A 27 -16.00 4.95 -20.23
CA GLY A 27 -15.21 5.96 -19.55
C GLY A 27 -14.58 6.98 -20.51
N PRO A 28 -13.97 8.05 -19.96
CA PRO A 28 -13.20 9.00 -20.76
C PRO A 28 -11.97 8.30 -21.36
N ILE A 29 -11.57 8.75 -22.54
CA ILE A 29 -10.37 8.26 -23.22
C ILE A 29 -9.20 9.14 -22.79
N ASP A 30 -8.11 8.54 -22.32
CA ASP A 30 -6.86 9.25 -22.11
C ASP A 30 -6.24 9.64 -23.46
N GLU A 31 -5.98 10.93 -23.67
CA GLU A 31 -5.44 11.46 -24.91
C GLU A 31 -4.00 10.98 -25.18
N ALA A 32 -3.23 10.67 -24.13
CA ALA A 32 -1.85 10.23 -24.26
C ALA A 32 -1.74 8.77 -24.72
N THR A 33 -2.52 7.88 -24.09
CA THR A 33 -2.46 6.44 -24.36
C THR A 33 -3.53 5.94 -25.33
N GLY A 34 -4.60 6.71 -25.55
CA GLY A 34 -5.78 6.29 -26.32
C GLY A 34 -6.63 5.23 -25.62
N LYS A 35 -6.34 4.91 -24.35
CA LYS A 35 -7.03 3.89 -23.56
C LYS A 35 -8.24 4.48 -22.81
N GLU A 36 -9.26 3.67 -22.59
CA GLU A 36 -10.43 4.03 -21.78
C GLU A 36 -10.04 3.99 -20.29
N VAL A 37 -10.19 5.12 -19.59
CA VAL A 37 -9.99 5.21 -18.13
C VAL A 37 -11.22 4.66 -17.44
N LEU A 38 -11.07 3.52 -16.77
CA LEU A 38 -12.15 2.89 -16.02
C LEU A 38 -12.28 3.50 -14.61
N LEU A 39 -11.15 3.67 -13.93
CA LEU A 39 -11.09 4.25 -12.58
C LEU A 39 -10.01 5.34 -12.56
N SER A 40 -10.32 6.48 -11.96
CA SER A 40 -9.37 7.57 -11.73
C SER A 40 -9.40 7.97 -10.26
N VAL A 41 -8.26 7.86 -9.60
CA VAL A 41 -8.04 8.33 -8.23
C VAL A 41 -7.34 9.67 -8.34
N LYS A 42 -7.93 10.75 -7.82
CA LYS A 42 -7.39 12.11 -7.96
C LYS A 42 -7.23 12.79 -6.61
N ASN A 43 -5.97 13.05 -6.25
CA ASN A 43 -5.58 13.78 -5.05
C ASN A 43 -6.22 13.24 -3.76
N VAL A 44 -6.37 11.91 -3.67
CA VAL A 44 -7.14 11.28 -2.60
C VAL A 44 -6.35 11.26 -1.30
N ASP A 45 -6.98 11.76 -0.25
CA ASP A 45 -6.52 11.65 1.13
C ASP A 45 -7.44 10.75 1.93
N ILE A 46 -6.87 9.86 2.75
CA ILE A 46 -7.63 9.03 3.68
C ILE A 46 -7.02 9.15 5.06
N THR A 47 -7.82 9.62 6.01
CA THR A 47 -7.40 9.90 7.38
C THR A 47 -8.31 9.16 8.36
N PHE A 48 -7.70 8.46 9.32
CA PHE A 48 -8.40 7.78 10.39
C PHE A 48 -8.22 8.53 11.71
N GLY A 49 -9.26 8.52 12.55
CA GLY A 49 -9.26 9.20 13.84
C GLY A 49 -9.65 10.68 13.75
N LYS A 50 -9.48 11.40 14.87
CA LYS A 50 -9.83 12.83 15.01
C LYS A 50 -8.78 13.55 15.87
N GLY A 51 -8.62 14.84 15.64
CA GLY A 51 -7.70 15.72 16.39
C GLY A 51 -6.22 15.33 16.20
N ASP A 52 -5.40 15.60 17.22
CA ASP A 52 -3.95 15.40 17.17
C ASP A 52 -3.49 13.94 17.02
N LYS A 53 -4.43 12.98 17.14
CA LYS A 53 -4.17 11.53 16.95
C LYS A 53 -4.60 11.03 15.57
N ALA A 54 -5.01 11.92 14.67
CA ALA A 54 -5.42 11.53 13.33
C ALA A 54 -4.22 10.98 12.55
N VAL A 55 -4.41 9.82 11.92
CA VAL A 55 -3.40 9.16 11.09
C VAL A 55 -3.81 9.30 9.64
N ARG A 56 -3.01 10.04 8.87
CA ARG A 56 -3.18 10.16 7.41
C ARG A 56 -2.56 8.94 6.74
N ALA A 57 -3.40 7.95 6.48
CA ALA A 57 -3.00 6.66 5.92
C ALA A 57 -2.68 6.74 4.42
N VAL A 58 -3.31 7.67 3.70
CA VAL A 58 -3.06 7.94 2.28
C VAL A 58 -2.97 9.45 2.08
N LYS A 59 -1.97 9.88 1.32
CA LYS A 59 -1.61 11.27 1.08
C LYS A 59 -1.57 11.54 -0.42
N ASN A 60 -2.52 12.33 -0.89
CA ASN A 60 -2.57 12.87 -2.26
C ASN A 60 -2.42 11.80 -3.36
N ALA A 61 -2.95 10.60 -3.14
CA ALA A 61 -2.81 9.51 -4.10
C ALA A 61 -3.51 9.86 -5.42
N SER A 62 -2.78 9.75 -6.53
CA SER A 62 -3.28 10.04 -7.87
C SER A 62 -2.78 9.01 -8.87
N PHE A 63 -3.70 8.32 -9.54
CA PHE A 63 -3.40 7.38 -10.62
C PHE A 63 -4.69 6.99 -11.36
N ASP A 64 -4.52 6.58 -12.62
CA ASP A 64 -5.58 6.06 -13.46
C ASP A 64 -5.40 4.57 -13.72
N ILE A 65 -6.52 3.84 -13.77
CA ILE A 65 -6.61 2.44 -14.17
C ILE A 65 -7.43 2.36 -15.46
N TYR A 66 -6.83 1.78 -16.49
CA TYR A 66 -7.41 1.59 -17.80
C TYR A 66 -8.24 0.30 -17.87
N LYS A 67 -9.28 0.30 -18.70
CA LYS A 67 -10.15 -0.85 -18.90
C LYS A 67 -9.37 -2.07 -19.41
N GLY A 68 -9.57 -3.21 -18.76
CA GLY A 68 -8.95 -4.50 -19.07
C GLY A 68 -7.52 -4.66 -18.56
N GLU A 69 -6.94 -3.64 -17.94
CA GLU A 69 -5.58 -3.73 -17.39
C GLU A 69 -5.57 -4.29 -15.96
N THR A 70 -4.44 -4.87 -15.59
CA THR A 70 -4.09 -5.13 -14.20
C THR A 70 -3.14 -4.03 -13.73
N PHE A 71 -3.69 -3.09 -12.95
CA PHE A 71 -2.90 -2.11 -12.23
C PHE A 71 -2.60 -2.63 -10.84
N SER A 72 -1.32 -2.89 -10.56
CA SER A 72 -0.89 -3.36 -9.25
C SER A 72 -0.45 -2.23 -8.35
N LEU A 73 -0.84 -2.29 -7.09
CA LEU A 73 -0.38 -1.38 -6.05
C LEU A 73 0.48 -2.14 -5.04
N VAL A 74 1.76 -1.76 -4.92
CA VAL A 74 2.76 -2.48 -4.12
C VAL A 74 3.44 -1.61 -3.08
N GLY A 75 3.91 -2.24 -2.01
CA GLY A 75 4.62 -1.57 -0.92
C GLY A 75 4.54 -2.39 0.37
N GLU A 76 5.26 -1.98 1.40
CA GLU A 76 5.28 -2.65 2.70
C GLU A 76 3.92 -2.70 3.40
N SER A 77 3.79 -3.58 4.39
CA SER A 77 2.60 -3.63 5.25
C SER A 77 2.34 -2.26 5.89
N GLY A 78 1.07 -1.83 5.94
CA GLY A 78 0.70 -0.53 6.50
C GLY A 78 0.99 0.69 5.61
N SER A 79 1.47 0.52 4.37
CA SER A 79 1.76 1.65 3.47
C SER A 79 0.52 2.39 2.92
N GLY A 80 -0.68 1.82 3.06
CA GLY A 80 -1.95 2.45 2.61
C GLY A 80 -2.69 1.69 1.51
N LYS A 81 -2.14 0.59 0.96
CA LYS A 81 -2.72 -0.18 -0.18
C LYS A 81 -4.18 -0.60 0.03
N THR A 82 -4.43 -1.39 1.08
CA THR A 82 -5.78 -1.84 1.46
C THR A 82 -6.72 -0.67 1.75
N THR A 83 -6.17 0.45 2.25
CA THR A 83 -6.97 1.66 2.53
C THR A 83 -7.49 2.29 1.24
N ILE A 84 -6.65 2.35 0.20
CA ILE A 84 -7.05 2.80 -1.15
C ILE A 84 -8.07 1.84 -1.75
N GLY A 85 -7.80 0.52 -1.73
CA GLY A 85 -8.72 -0.48 -2.27
C GLY A 85 -10.13 -0.40 -1.63
N ARG A 86 -10.19 -0.24 -0.31
CA ARG A 86 -11.45 -0.05 0.43
C ARG A 86 -12.14 1.28 0.15
N ALA A 87 -11.41 2.32 -0.25
CA ALA A 87 -12.01 3.58 -0.68
C ALA A 87 -12.60 3.47 -2.09
N VAL A 88 -11.98 2.70 -2.98
CA VAL A 88 -12.50 2.40 -4.33
C VAL A 88 -13.85 1.69 -4.26
N ILE A 89 -14.00 0.71 -3.36
CA ILE A 89 -15.29 0.06 -3.10
C ILE A 89 -16.19 0.84 -2.12
N ARG A 90 -15.85 2.10 -1.82
CA ARG A 90 -16.64 3.02 -0.99
C ARG A 90 -16.89 2.60 0.46
N VAL A 91 -16.12 1.65 0.99
CA VAL A 91 -16.15 1.27 2.42
C VAL A 91 -15.44 2.32 3.28
N ASN A 92 -14.32 2.86 2.80
CA ASN A 92 -13.61 3.94 3.48
C ASN A 92 -13.93 5.29 2.82
N PRO A 93 -14.35 6.32 3.57
CA PRO A 93 -14.56 7.65 3.02
C PRO A 93 -13.22 8.35 2.73
N CYS A 94 -13.18 9.11 1.64
CA CYS A 94 -12.09 10.04 1.35
C CYS A 94 -12.21 11.28 2.24
N ALA A 95 -11.10 11.72 2.83
CA ALA A 95 -11.02 12.99 3.55
C ALA A 95 -10.88 14.18 2.59
N SER A 96 -10.19 13.97 1.47
CA SER A 96 -10.04 14.93 0.36
C SER A 96 -9.87 14.17 -0.95
N GLY A 97 -9.97 14.90 -2.07
CA GLY A 97 -9.87 14.34 -3.42
C GLY A 97 -11.13 13.61 -3.87
N GLU A 98 -11.02 12.95 -5.02
CA GLU A 98 -12.13 12.22 -5.61
C GLU A 98 -11.71 10.93 -6.28
N ILE A 99 -12.65 9.98 -6.28
CA ILE A 99 -12.54 8.72 -7.03
C ILE A 99 -13.63 8.78 -8.09
N LEU A 100 -13.23 8.61 -9.35
CA LEU A 100 -14.09 8.65 -10.52
C LEU A 100 -14.14 7.24 -11.12
N TYR A 101 -15.33 6.73 -11.39
CA TYR A 101 -15.54 5.50 -12.15
C TYR A 101 -16.26 5.84 -13.45
N LYS A 102 -15.62 5.51 -14.58
CA LYS A 102 -15.99 5.99 -15.92
C LYS A 102 -16.23 7.50 -16.01
N GLY A 103 -15.40 8.27 -15.30
CA GLY A 103 -15.50 9.73 -15.23
C GLY A 103 -16.61 10.27 -14.30
N VAL A 104 -17.44 9.41 -13.71
CA VAL A 104 -18.46 9.82 -12.72
C VAL A 104 -17.89 9.71 -11.33
N ARG A 105 -18.06 10.76 -10.52
CA ARG A 105 -17.56 10.76 -9.14
C ARG A 105 -18.32 9.75 -8.27
N ILE A 106 -17.58 8.80 -7.73
CA ILE A 106 -18.05 7.77 -6.81
C ILE A 106 -17.48 7.94 -5.40
N SER A 107 -16.77 9.01 -5.08
CA SER A 107 -16.41 9.34 -3.68
C SER A 107 -17.52 10.15 -3.00
N GLY A 108 -17.66 9.97 -1.67
CA GLY A 108 -18.63 10.71 -0.87
C GLY A 108 -20.09 10.31 -1.09
N LYS A 109 -21.02 11.24 -0.85
CA LYS A 109 -22.46 11.00 -0.97
C LYS A 109 -22.90 11.07 -2.43
N ILE A 110 -23.56 10.01 -2.90
CA ILE A 110 -24.11 9.88 -4.25
C ILE A 110 -25.54 9.31 -4.20
N PRO A 111 -26.33 9.41 -5.27
CA PRO A 111 -27.65 8.81 -5.34
C PRO A 111 -27.61 7.28 -5.16
N HIS A 112 -28.65 6.72 -4.53
CA HIS A 112 -28.72 5.28 -4.26
C HIS A 112 -28.70 4.41 -5.52
N SER A 113 -29.29 4.89 -6.63
CA SER A 113 -29.26 4.19 -7.92
C SER A 113 -27.82 4.05 -8.45
N LEU A 114 -27.05 5.14 -8.35
CA LEU A 114 -25.65 5.17 -8.78
C LEU A 114 -24.80 4.26 -7.89
N ASP A 115 -25.00 4.33 -6.57
CA ASP A 115 -24.30 3.47 -5.60
C ASP A 115 -24.56 1.99 -5.86
N ARG A 116 -25.82 1.62 -6.15
CA ARG A 116 -26.20 0.25 -6.53
C ARG A 116 -25.47 -0.19 -7.81
N GLU A 117 -25.37 0.67 -8.81
CA GLU A 117 -24.65 0.37 -10.05
C GLU A 117 -23.14 0.20 -9.83
N VAL A 118 -22.53 1.02 -8.96
CA VAL A 118 -21.12 0.88 -8.57
C VAL A 118 -20.89 -0.44 -7.83
N ILE A 119 -21.73 -0.78 -6.85
CA ILE A 119 -21.62 -2.04 -6.10
C ILE A 119 -21.72 -3.24 -7.04
N ARG A 120 -22.56 -3.21 -8.07
CA ARG A 120 -22.66 -4.29 -9.04
C ARG A 120 -21.35 -4.46 -9.82
N ASN A 121 -20.80 -3.37 -10.35
CA ASN A 121 -19.70 -3.42 -11.31
C ASN A 121 -18.30 -3.41 -10.67
N VAL A 122 -18.18 -2.99 -9.40
CA VAL A 122 -16.92 -2.91 -8.65
C VAL A 122 -16.96 -3.89 -7.49
N GLN A 123 -16.25 -5.01 -7.64
CA GLN A 123 -16.23 -6.10 -6.66
C GLN A 123 -14.90 -6.15 -5.92
N MET A 124 -14.87 -6.83 -4.77
CA MET A 124 -13.66 -7.00 -3.96
C MET A 124 -13.41 -8.46 -3.60
N VAL A 125 -12.16 -8.89 -3.79
CA VAL A 125 -11.60 -10.11 -3.23
C VAL A 125 -10.75 -9.70 -2.02
N PHE A 126 -11.12 -10.15 -0.83
CA PHE A 126 -10.48 -9.76 0.42
C PHE A 126 -9.23 -10.61 0.72
N GLN A 127 -8.33 -10.04 1.53
CA GLN A 127 -7.07 -10.66 1.97
C GLN A 127 -7.26 -11.99 2.70
N ASP A 128 -8.26 -12.07 3.57
CA ASP A 128 -8.58 -13.29 4.31
C ASP A 128 -9.92 -13.87 3.83
N PRO A 129 -9.91 -15.04 3.16
CA PRO A 129 -11.14 -15.67 2.70
C PRO A 129 -11.96 -16.24 3.86
N ALA A 130 -11.37 -16.55 5.02
CA ALA A 130 -12.14 -17.10 6.15
C ALA A 130 -13.05 -16.04 6.77
N THR A 131 -12.50 -14.85 7.07
CA THR A 131 -13.29 -13.75 7.66
C THR A 131 -14.24 -13.08 6.69
N SER A 132 -13.99 -13.18 5.38
CA SER A 132 -14.87 -12.58 4.37
C SER A 132 -16.05 -13.47 3.96
N LEU A 133 -16.04 -14.76 4.29
CA LEU A 133 -17.13 -15.70 3.99
C LEU A 133 -17.99 -15.96 5.23
N ASN A 134 -19.32 -16.02 5.05
CA ASN A 134 -20.22 -16.35 6.15
C ASN A 134 -20.15 -17.86 6.46
N GLU A 135 -19.50 -18.24 7.56
CA GLU A 135 -19.33 -19.64 7.96
C GLU A 135 -20.63 -20.41 8.21
N ARG A 136 -21.76 -19.70 8.38
CA ARG A 136 -23.10 -20.26 8.59
C ARG A 136 -23.91 -20.43 7.32
N ALA A 137 -23.39 -20.01 6.17
CA ALA A 137 -24.03 -20.15 4.88
C ALA A 137 -23.30 -21.18 4.03
N THR A 138 -24.04 -21.86 3.16
CA THR A 138 -23.46 -22.78 2.18
C THR A 138 -22.73 -22.00 1.08
N VAL A 139 -21.80 -22.67 0.38
CA VAL A 139 -21.10 -22.08 -0.77
C VAL A 139 -22.09 -21.61 -1.84
N ASP A 140 -23.17 -22.37 -2.09
CA ASP A 140 -24.25 -21.97 -2.99
C ASP A 140 -24.83 -20.60 -2.63
N TYR A 141 -25.23 -20.42 -1.36
CA TYR A 141 -25.81 -19.16 -0.91
C TYR A 141 -24.82 -18.01 -1.04
N ILE A 142 -23.57 -18.22 -0.61
CA ILE A 142 -22.51 -17.21 -0.66
C ILE A 142 -22.28 -16.70 -2.08
N VAL A 143 -22.19 -17.60 -3.06
CA VAL A 143 -21.97 -17.23 -4.47
C VAL A 143 -23.25 -16.66 -5.08
N SER A 144 -24.42 -17.14 -4.68
CA SER A 144 -25.71 -16.68 -5.19
C SER A 144 -26.16 -15.33 -4.63
N GLU A 145 -25.64 -14.89 -3.48
CA GLU A 145 -26.14 -13.70 -2.76
C GLU A 145 -26.16 -12.45 -3.65
N GLY A 146 -25.10 -12.22 -4.41
CA GLY A 146 -25.01 -11.12 -5.36
C GLY A 146 -26.05 -11.21 -6.49
N LEU A 147 -26.27 -12.42 -7.03
CA LEU A 147 -27.28 -12.66 -8.07
C LEU A 147 -28.69 -12.33 -7.56
N TYR A 148 -29.00 -12.70 -6.32
CA TYR A 148 -30.28 -12.37 -5.65
C TYR A 148 -30.47 -10.87 -5.46
N ASN A 149 -29.49 -10.19 -4.89
CA ASN A 149 -29.58 -8.78 -4.55
C ASN A 149 -29.75 -7.86 -5.78
N PHE A 150 -29.29 -8.33 -6.94
CA PHE A 150 -29.32 -7.59 -8.19
C PHE A 150 -30.23 -8.18 -9.27
N HIS A 151 -30.95 -9.27 -8.96
CA HIS A 151 -31.84 -9.98 -9.89
C HIS A 151 -31.15 -10.34 -11.22
N LEU A 152 -29.96 -10.93 -11.15
CA LEU A 152 -29.10 -11.23 -12.32
C LEU A 152 -29.32 -12.64 -12.89
N PHE A 153 -30.55 -13.13 -12.85
CA PHE A 153 -30.93 -14.45 -13.35
C PHE A 153 -32.39 -14.45 -13.81
N ASP A 154 -32.71 -15.27 -14.80
CA ASP A 154 -34.06 -15.32 -15.38
C ASP A 154 -35.04 -16.12 -14.51
N ASN A 155 -34.55 -17.22 -13.95
CA ASN A 155 -35.28 -18.11 -13.06
C ASN A 155 -34.31 -18.93 -12.20
N GLU A 156 -34.83 -19.73 -11.28
CA GLU A 156 -34.02 -20.50 -10.36
C GLU A 156 -33.09 -21.52 -11.04
N ALA A 157 -33.51 -22.12 -12.16
CA ALA A 157 -32.64 -23.03 -12.90
C ALA A 157 -31.46 -22.29 -13.57
N ASP A 158 -31.68 -21.08 -14.08
CA ASP A 158 -30.60 -20.21 -14.59
C ASP A 158 -29.62 -19.83 -13.47
N ARG A 159 -30.13 -19.47 -12.29
CA ARG A 159 -29.32 -19.16 -11.11
C ARG A 159 -28.40 -20.30 -10.73
N VAL A 160 -28.95 -21.53 -10.60
CA VAL A 160 -28.17 -22.74 -10.29
C VAL A 160 -27.12 -22.99 -11.37
N ALA A 161 -27.48 -22.91 -12.66
CA ALA A 161 -26.55 -23.13 -13.75
C ALA A 161 -25.37 -22.13 -13.73
N LYS A 162 -25.63 -20.84 -13.49
CA LYS A 162 -24.57 -19.81 -13.37
C LYS A 162 -23.62 -20.13 -12.22
N VAL A 163 -24.16 -20.53 -11.07
CA VAL A 163 -23.38 -20.85 -9.87
C VAL A 163 -22.53 -22.11 -10.08
N GLU A 164 -23.11 -23.16 -10.65
CA GLU A 164 -22.37 -24.39 -10.99
C GLU A 164 -21.24 -24.12 -12.00
N ASN A 165 -21.52 -23.34 -13.04
CA ASN A 165 -20.52 -22.95 -14.03
C ASN A 165 -19.37 -22.16 -13.38
N MET A 166 -19.67 -21.18 -12.53
CA MET A 166 -18.66 -20.39 -11.83
C MET A 166 -17.82 -21.25 -10.87
N ILE A 167 -18.43 -22.16 -10.12
CA ILE A 167 -17.72 -23.08 -9.23
C ILE A 167 -16.78 -23.99 -10.02
N ASN A 168 -17.23 -24.51 -11.16
CA ASN A 168 -16.39 -25.29 -12.07
C ASN A 168 -15.21 -24.46 -12.63
N GLU A 169 -15.46 -23.22 -13.02
CA GLU A 169 -14.43 -22.32 -13.56
C GLU A 169 -13.32 -22.03 -12.55
N VAL A 170 -13.67 -21.86 -11.27
CA VAL A 170 -12.68 -21.69 -10.19
C VAL A 170 -12.07 -23.02 -9.73
N GLY A 171 -12.35 -24.13 -10.43
CA GLY A 171 -11.76 -25.45 -10.20
C GLY A 171 -12.29 -26.19 -8.97
N LEU A 172 -13.55 -25.94 -8.60
CA LEU A 172 -14.30 -26.69 -7.59
C LEU A 172 -15.40 -27.51 -8.27
N LEU A 173 -15.90 -28.54 -7.59
CA LEU A 173 -16.97 -29.40 -8.12
C LEU A 173 -18.35 -28.88 -7.68
N PRO A 174 -19.42 -29.06 -8.46
CA PRO A 174 -20.78 -28.64 -8.08
C PRO A 174 -21.25 -29.26 -6.76
N GLU A 175 -20.79 -30.48 -6.46
CA GLU A 175 -21.05 -31.19 -5.20
C GLU A 175 -20.58 -30.41 -3.95
N HIS A 176 -19.67 -29.45 -4.13
CA HIS A 176 -19.16 -28.59 -3.06
C HIS A 176 -20.14 -27.48 -2.67
N LEU A 177 -21.16 -27.19 -3.49
CA LEU A 177 -22.11 -26.10 -3.28
C LEU A 177 -22.91 -26.21 -1.98
N THR A 178 -23.19 -27.44 -1.53
CA THR A 178 -23.95 -27.71 -0.31
C THR A 178 -23.11 -27.66 0.97
N ARG A 179 -21.79 -27.55 0.84
CA ARG A 179 -20.85 -27.48 1.97
C ARG A 179 -20.72 -26.06 2.51
N TYR A 180 -20.19 -25.96 3.73
CA TYR A 180 -19.88 -24.71 4.41
C TYR A 180 -18.40 -24.32 4.24
N PRO A 181 -18.05 -23.03 4.31
CA PRO A 181 -16.67 -22.54 4.13
C PRO A 181 -15.61 -23.24 5.00
N HIS A 182 -15.97 -23.63 6.23
CA HIS A 182 -15.04 -24.26 7.17
C HIS A 182 -14.63 -25.68 6.75
N GLU A 183 -15.34 -26.30 5.81
CA GLU A 183 -15.05 -27.64 5.25
C GLU A 183 -14.02 -27.60 4.10
N PHE A 184 -13.51 -26.42 3.74
CA PHE A 184 -12.57 -26.22 2.64
C PHE A 184 -11.16 -25.85 3.11
N SER A 185 -10.15 -26.16 2.30
CA SER A 185 -8.79 -25.65 2.50
C SER A 185 -8.71 -24.14 2.27
N GLY A 186 -7.67 -23.47 2.76
CA GLY A 186 -7.50 -22.02 2.56
C GLY A 186 -7.52 -21.60 1.08
N GLY A 187 -6.86 -22.37 0.22
CA GLY A 187 -6.87 -22.16 -1.24
C GLY A 187 -8.25 -22.32 -1.88
N GLN A 188 -9.03 -23.29 -1.41
CA GLN A 188 -10.40 -23.49 -1.88
C GLN A 188 -11.32 -22.35 -1.41
N ARG A 189 -11.17 -21.87 -0.16
CA ARG A 189 -11.90 -20.68 0.33
C ARG A 189 -11.56 -19.43 -0.48
N GLN A 190 -10.30 -19.27 -0.88
CA GLN A 190 -9.91 -18.17 -1.77
C GLN A 190 -10.61 -18.25 -3.12
N ARG A 191 -10.68 -19.44 -3.72
CA ARG A 191 -11.40 -19.68 -4.98
C ARG A 191 -12.90 -19.41 -4.84
N ILE A 192 -13.50 -19.75 -3.70
CA ILE A 192 -14.90 -19.38 -3.38
C ILE A 192 -15.06 -17.86 -3.27
N GLY A 193 -14.12 -17.17 -2.60
CA GLY A 193 -14.11 -15.71 -2.52
C GLY A 193 -13.98 -15.05 -3.91
N LEU A 194 -13.17 -15.62 -4.79
CA LEU A 194 -13.05 -15.18 -6.18
C LEU A 194 -14.35 -15.44 -6.96
N ALA A 195 -14.93 -16.63 -6.84
CA ALA A 195 -16.22 -16.98 -7.47
C ALA A 195 -17.33 -15.99 -7.06
N ARG A 196 -17.41 -15.67 -5.77
CA ARG A 196 -18.38 -14.69 -5.23
C ARG A 196 -18.24 -13.31 -5.88
N ALA A 197 -17.02 -12.86 -6.16
CA ALA A 197 -16.81 -11.58 -6.84
C ALA A 197 -17.12 -11.70 -8.35
N MET A 198 -16.66 -12.78 -9.00
CA MET A 198 -16.71 -12.94 -10.45
C MET A 198 -18.09 -13.32 -10.99
N ILE A 199 -18.96 -13.91 -10.17
CA ILE A 199 -20.35 -14.25 -10.54
C ILE A 199 -21.18 -13.00 -10.88
N MET A 200 -20.77 -11.83 -10.38
CA MET A 200 -21.42 -10.55 -10.67
C MET A 200 -21.07 -9.98 -12.05
N GLU A 201 -20.14 -10.63 -12.77
CA GLU A 201 -19.56 -10.13 -14.02
C GLU A 201 -19.04 -8.69 -13.90
N PRO A 202 -18.16 -8.40 -12.93
CA PRO A 202 -17.70 -7.04 -12.67
C PRO A 202 -16.78 -6.52 -13.76
N GLU A 203 -16.78 -5.20 -13.96
CA GLU A 203 -15.80 -4.53 -14.80
C GLU A 203 -14.48 -4.26 -14.06
N LEU A 204 -14.56 -4.04 -12.74
CA LEU A 204 -13.42 -3.79 -11.88
C LEU A 204 -13.45 -4.73 -10.66
N VAL A 205 -12.33 -5.39 -10.40
CA VAL A 205 -12.13 -6.17 -9.18
C VAL A 205 -10.95 -5.60 -8.40
N VAL A 206 -11.20 -5.22 -7.15
CA VAL A 206 -10.16 -4.90 -6.18
C VAL A 206 -9.71 -6.21 -5.53
N ALA A 207 -8.51 -6.66 -5.85
CA ALA A 207 -7.94 -7.89 -5.30
C ALA A 207 -6.93 -7.52 -4.21
N ASP A 208 -7.36 -7.55 -2.96
CA ASP A 208 -6.57 -7.14 -1.80
C ASP A 208 -5.76 -8.31 -1.24
N GLU A 209 -4.50 -8.42 -1.64
CA GLU A 209 -3.61 -9.54 -1.30
C GLU A 209 -4.25 -10.93 -1.48
N PRO A 210 -4.79 -11.25 -2.67
CA PRO A 210 -5.62 -12.43 -2.90
C PRO A 210 -4.87 -13.78 -2.80
N ILE A 211 -3.59 -13.75 -2.44
CA ILE A 211 -2.67 -14.89 -2.44
C ILE A 211 -1.74 -14.94 -1.21
N SER A 212 -1.81 -13.97 -0.30
CA SER A 212 -0.81 -13.81 0.77
C SER A 212 -0.81 -14.99 1.76
N ALA A 213 -1.98 -15.56 2.06
CA ALA A 213 -2.15 -16.67 2.99
C ALA A 213 -2.05 -18.07 2.34
N LEU A 214 -1.57 -18.18 1.09
CA LEU A 214 -1.61 -19.43 0.32
C LEU A 214 -0.22 -20.03 0.09
N ASP A 215 -0.17 -21.36 -0.01
CA ASP A 215 1.01 -22.11 -0.45
C ASP A 215 1.41 -21.73 -1.88
N VAL A 216 2.71 -21.82 -2.20
CA VAL A 216 3.28 -21.39 -3.49
C VAL A 216 2.55 -21.98 -4.69
N SER A 217 2.22 -23.28 -4.66
CA SER A 217 1.51 -23.96 -5.75
C SER A 217 0.08 -23.44 -5.94
N ILE A 218 -0.61 -23.08 -4.85
CA ILE A 218 -1.96 -22.53 -4.87
C ILE A 218 -1.94 -21.08 -5.37
N ARG A 219 -0.93 -20.27 -5.01
CA ARG A 219 -0.79 -18.89 -5.53
C ARG A 219 -0.77 -18.89 -7.05
N ALA A 220 0.04 -19.75 -7.66
CA ALA A 220 0.13 -19.87 -9.12
C ALA A 220 -1.22 -20.21 -9.76
N GLN A 221 -1.99 -21.10 -9.15
CA GLN A 221 -3.33 -21.47 -9.64
C GLN A 221 -4.32 -20.29 -9.58
N VAL A 222 -4.31 -19.52 -8.48
CA VAL A 222 -5.17 -18.33 -8.34
C VAL A 222 -4.77 -17.25 -9.34
N LEU A 223 -3.48 -16.99 -9.54
CA LEU A 223 -2.99 -16.04 -10.54
C LEU A 223 -3.42 -16.44 -11.96
N ASN A 224 -3.34 -17.73 -12.30
CA ASN A 224 -3.80 -18.22 -13.59
C ASN A 224 -5.31 -18.04 -13.77
N LEU A 225 -6.12 -18.20 -12.71
CA LEU A 225 -7.56 -17.90 -12.75
C LEU A 225 -7.82 -16.41 -13.00
N LEU A 226 -7.11 -15.51 -12.29
CA LEU A 226 -7.25 -14.07 -12.49
C LEU A 226 -6.91 -13.66 -13.93
N LYS A 227 -5.79 -14.17 -14.48
CA LYS A 227 -5.41 -13.97 -15.88
C LYS A 227 -6.43 -14.53 -16.87
N LYS A 228 -6.96 -15.73 -16.60
CA LYS A 228 -8.01 -16.33 -17.42
C LYS A 228 -9.23 -15.40 -17.48
N PHE A 229 -9.70 -14.91 -16.34
CA PHE A 229 -10.82 -13.98 -16.27
C PHE A 229 -10.53 -12.63 -16.92
N GLN A 230 -9.31 -12.10 -16.79
CA GLN A 230 -8.87 -10.90 -17.52
C GLN A 230 -9.03 -11.10 -19.02
N ASN A 231 -8.50 -12.20 -19.56
CA ASN A 231 -8.46 -12.46 -21.00
C ASN A 231 -9.85 -12.77 -21.57
N GLU A 232 -10.65 -13.56 -20.87
CA GLU A 232 -11.96 -14.01 -21.36
C GLU A 232 -13.07 -12.96 -21.17
N ARG A 233 -12.98 -12.14 -20.11
CA ARG A 233 -14.06 -11.22 -19.72
C ARG A 233 -13.65 -9.74 -19.70
N GLN A 234 -12.40 -9.43 -20.05
CA GLN A 234 -11.84 -8.07 -20.01
C GLN A 234 -11.99 -7.40 -18.62
N VAL A 235 -11.91 -8.20 -17.55
CA VAL A 235 -11.97 -7.69 -16.18
C VAL A 235 -10.74 -6.83 -15.90
N THR A 236 -10.97 -5.68 -15.30
CA THR A 236 -9.92 -4.77 -14.85
C THR A 236 -9.57 -5.09 -13.40
N TYR A 237 -8.29 -5.09 -13.05
CA TYR A 237 -7.86 -5.37 -11.68
C TYR A 237 -7.14 -4.18 -11.06
N LEU A 238 -7.55 -3.81 -9.84
CA LEU A 238 -6.68 -3.18 -8.86
C LEU A 238 -6.09 -4.28 -7.99
N PHE A 239 -4.86 -4.70 -8.30
CA PHE A 239 -4.20 -5.83 -7.64
C PHE A 239 -3.26 -5.33 -6.54
N ILE A 240 -3.62 -5.55 -5.29
CA ILE A 240 -2.81 -5.12 -4.15
C ILE A 240 -1.95 -6.30 -3.70
N ALA A 241 -0.65 -6.07 -3.59
CA ALA A 241 0.30 -7.06 -3.09
C ALA A 241 1.45 -6.40 -2.35
N HIS A 242 2.19 -7.18 -1.56
CA HIS A 242 3.46 -6.77 -0.98
C HIS A 242 4.67 -7.40 -1.67
N ASP A 243 4.48 -8.46 -2.46
CA ASP A 243 5.55 -9.19 -3.13
C ASP A 243 5.63 -8.83 -4.62
N LEU A 244 6.68 -8.08 -5.00
CA LEU A 244 6.93 -7.67 -6.38
C LEU A 244 7.20 -8.84 -7.33
N SER A 245 7.73 -9.97 -6.85
CA SER A 245 8.06 -11.14 -7.69
C SER A 245 6.84 -11.69 -8.42
N ILE A 246 5.69 -11.66 -7.74
CA ILE A 246 4.40 -12.12 -8.27
C ILE A 246 3.76 -11.04 -9.13
N VAL A 247 3.90 -9.78 -8.71
CA VAL A 247 3.31 -8.62 -9.36
C VAL A 247 3.80 -8.48 -10.80
N ARG A 248 5.10 -8.71 -11.07
CA ARG A 248 5.64 -8.68 -12.44
C ARG A 248 4.88 -9.58 -13.40
N PHE A 249 4.45 -10.76 -12.94
CA PHE A 249 3.82 -11.74 -13.81
C PHE A 249 2.40 -11.33 -14.23
N ILE A 250 1.63 -10.67 -13.36
CA ILE A 250 0.20 -10.40 -13.59
C ILE A 250 -0.10 -8.98 -14.04
N SER A 251 0.81 -8.03 -13.82
CA SER A 251 0.51 -6.61 -13.96
C SER A 251 0.89 -6.06 -15.33
N ASP A 252 0.05 -5.17 -15.85
CA ASP A 252 0.38 -4.30 -16.97
C ASP A 252 1.16 -3.07 -16.46
N ARG A 253 0.68 -2.49 -15.35
CA ARG A 253 1.29 -1.32 -14.69
C ARG A 253 1.38 -1.53 -13.19
N ILE A 254 2.38 -0.90 -12.58
CA ILE A 254 2.66 -1.02 -11.15
C ILE A 254 2.80 0.38 -10.57
N GLY A 255 2.03 0.66 -9.52
CA GLY A 255 2.23 1.78 -8.61
C GLY A 255 2.87 1.32 -7.31
N VAL A 256 3.92 2.01 -6.87
CA VAL A 256 4.61 1.79 -5.61
C VAL A 256 4.15 2.83 -4.60
N ILE A 257 3.74 2.39 -3.41
CA ILE A 257 3.29 3.25 -2.32
C ILE A 257 4.18 3.11 -1.09
N TYR A 258 4.63 4.25 -0.56
CA TYR A 258 5.44 4.33 0.65
C TYR A 258 4.80 5.29 1.65
N LYS A 259 4.48 4.81 2.86
CA LYS A 259 3.91 5.62 3.96
C LYS A 259 2.77 6.56 3.54
N GLY A 260 1.89 6.09 2.65
CA GLY A 260 0.71 6.80 2.17
C GLY A 260 0.92 7.60 0.89
N ASP A 261 2.15 7.79 0.43
CA ASP A 261 2.48 8.54 -0.79
C ASP A 261 2.75 7.55 -1.94
N ILE A 262 2.16 7.80 -3.12
CA ILE A 262 2.55 7.08 -4.34
C ILE A 262 3.93 7.61 -4.74
N VAL A 263 4.93 6.74 -4.81
CA VAL A 263 6.32 7.15 -5.06
C VAL A 263 6.79 6.87 -6.48
N GLU A 264 6.18 5.90 -7.15
CA GLU A 264 6.56 5.53 -8.52
C GLU A 264 5.40 4.82 -9.21
N VAL A 265 5.14 5.11 -10.49
CA VAL A 265 4.15 4.42 -11.32
C VAL A 265 4.72 4.22 -12.72
N ALA A 266 4.79 2.99 -13.20
CA ALA A 266 5.24 2.70 -14.56
C ALA A 266 4.61 1.42 -15.11
N GLU A 267 4.84 1.13 -16.39
CA GLU A 267 4.61 -0.23 -16.92
C GLU A 267 5.46 -1.25 -16.16
N ALA A 268 4.97 -2.49 -16.04
CA ALA A 268 5.62 -3.49 -15.20
C ALA A 268 7.08 -3.75 -15.63
N GLU A 269 7.33 -3.99 -16.92
CA GLU A 269 8.70 -4.21 -17.40
C GLU A 269 9.58 -2.95 -17.28
N GLU A 270 9.00 -1.76 -17.45
CA GLU A 270 9.72 -0.49 -17.28
C GLU A 270 10.18 -0.30 -15.83
N LEU A 271 9.29 -0.50 -14.86
CA LEU A 271 9.60 -0.38 -13.42
C LEU A 271 10.71 -1.38 -13.01
N PHE A 272 10.68 -2.59 -13.56
CA PHE A 272 11.65 -3.64 -13.24
C PHE A 272 13.02 -3.40 -13.86
N ASN A 273 13.06 -2.83 -15.06
CA ASN A 273 14.32 -2.49 -15.74
C ASN A 273 14.91 -1.18 -15.23
N TYR A 274 14.08 -0.23 -14.82
CA TYR A 274 14.49 1.10 -14.39
C TYR A 274 13.82 1.50 -13.07
N PRO A 275 14.04 0.80 -11.94
CA PRO A 275 13.52 1.27 -10.66
C PRO A 275 14.23 2.57 -10.26
N LEU A 276 13.54 3.71 -10.34
CA LEU A 276 14.20 5.00 -10.17
C LEU A 276 14.15 5.49 -8.74
N HIS A 277 12.98 5.41 -8.10
CA HIS A 277 12.87 5.81 -6.70
C HIS A 277 13.69 4.86 -5.80
N PRO A 278 14.49 5.37 -4.85
CA PRO A 278 15.33 4.55 -3.98
C PRO A 278 14.54 3.46 -3.21
N TYR A 279 13.31 3.76 -2.79
CA TYR A 279 12.42 2.77 -2.19
C TYR A 279 12.05 1.63 -3.16
N THR A 280 11.71 1.93 -4.41
CA THR A 280 11.42 0.90 -5.42
C THR A 280 12.65 0.02 -5.65
N ARG A 281 13.85 0.62 -5.71
CA ARG A 281 15.10 -0.13 -5.78
C ARG A 281 15.26 -1.08 -4.60
N SER A 282 14.97 -0.65 -3.37
CA SER A 282 15.03 -1.54 -2.21
C SER A 282 14.07 -2.72 -2.33
N LEU A 283 12.84 -2.48 -2.77
CA LEU A 283 11.83 -3.52 -2.88
C LEU A 283 12.20 -4.55 -3.95
N ILE A 284 12.68 -4.11 -5.12
CA ILE A 284 13.12 -5.03 -6.17
C ILE A 284 14.37 -5.79 -5.74
N SER A 285 15.31 -5.12 -5.05
CA SER A 285 16.49 -5.79 -4.50
C SER A 285 16.14 -6.88 -3.48
N ALA A 286 14.95 -6.87 -2.88
CA ALA A 286 14.51 -7.91 -1.95
C ALA A 286 13.96 -9.18 -2.65
N ILE A 287 13.73 -9.16 -3.97
CA ILE A 287 13.12 -10.28 -4.71
C ILE A 287 14.06 -11.48 -4.80
N PRO A 288 13.70 -12.67 -4.29
CA PRO A 288 14.58 -13.84 -4.33
C PRO A 288 14.98 -14.26 -5.75
N ILE A 289 16.25 -14.60 -5.93
CA ILE A 289 16.78 -15.16 -7.17
C ILE A 289 16.63 -16.70 -7.10
N PRO A 290 16.06 -17.34 -8.14
CA PRO A 290 15.88 -18.80 -8.14
C PRO A 290 17.17 -19.62 -8.00
N ASP A 291 18.32 -19.09 -8.42
CA ASP A 291 19.63 -19.76 -8.27
C ASP A 291 20.19 -19.53 -6.86
N PRO A 292 20.33 -20.59 -6.03
CA PRO A 292 20.82 -20.47 -4.65
C PRO A 292 22.24 -19.89 -4.54
N LYS A 293 23.08 -20.07 -5.58
CA LYS A 293 24.45 -19.54 -5.57
C LYS A 293 24.46 -18.03 -5.76
N LEU A 294 23.56 -17.52 -6.60
CA LEU A 294 23.40 -16.08 -6.84
C LEU A 294 22.73 -15.43 -5.63
N GLU A 295 21.70 -16.08 -5.08
CA GLU A 295 20.97 -15.57 -3.91
C GLU A 295 21.88 -15.38 -2.70
N LYS A 296 22.80 -16.33 -2.45
CA LYS A 296 23.75 -16.24 -1.33
C LYS A 296 24.68 -15.03 -1.40
N ASN A 297 24.98 -14.55 -2.60
CA ASN A 297 25.91 -13.45 -2.83
C ASN A 297 25.19 -12.12 -3.11
N LYS A 298 23.87 -12.11 -2.96
CA LYS A 298 23.03 -10.96 -3.27
C LYS A 298 23.18 -9.88 -2.21
N ILE A 299 23.48 -8.66 -2.64
CA ILE A 299 23.51 -7.48 -1.77
C ILE A 299 22.13 -6.84 -1.78
N LEU A 300 21.51 -6.71 -0.60
CA LEU A 300 20.23 -6.03 -0.43
C LEU A 300 20.44 -4.51 -0.38
N PHE A 301 19.67 -3.79 -1.18
CA PHE A 301 19.61 -2.34 -1.09
C PHE A 301 18.62 -1.95 0.01
N THR A 302 19.10 -1.31 1.07
CA THR A 302 18.23 -0.81 2.14
C THR A 302 17.86 0.64 1.88
N TYR A 303 16.58 0.94 1.86
CA TYR A 303 16.10 2.31 1.69
C TYR A 303 16.22 3.11 2.99
N ASP A 304 16.97 4.22 2.93
CA ASP A 304 17.04 5.21 4.00
C ASP A 304 16.26 6.47 3.58
N PRO A 305 15.16 6.82 4.26
CA PRO A 305 14.39 8.01 3.93
C PRO A 305 15.17 9.33 4.06
N SER A 306 16.31 9.35 4.77
CA SER A 306 17.13 10.56 4.95
C SER A 306 17.91 10.97 3.71
N VAL A 307 17.91 10.16 2.64
CA VAL A 307 18.47 10.54 1.34
C VAL A 307 17.70 11.69 0.68
N HIS A 308 16.44 11.89 1.10
CA HIS A 308 15.57 12.94 0.59
C HIS A 308 15.63 14.19 1.46
N ASP A 309 15.86 15.35 0.83
CA ASP A 309 15.70 16.66 1.47
C ASP A 309 14.53 17.42 0.83
N TYR A 310 13.41 17.43 1.55
CA TYR A 310 12.17 18.11 1.15
C TYR A 310 11.88 19.36 1.99
N SER A 311 12.90 19.91 2.67
CA SER A 311 12.74 21.05 3.56
C SER A 311 12.51 22.38 2.81
N GLU A 312 13.22 22.57 1.69
CA GLU A 312 13.12 23.75 0.83
C GLU A 312 12.26 23.48 -0.42
N ASP A 313 12.55 22.39 -1.12
CA ASP A 313 11.86 22.00 -2.35
C ASP A 313 10.88 20.85 -2.09
N LYS A 314 9.62 21.03 -2.48
CA LYS A 314 8.56 20.07 -2.17
C LYS A 314 8.44 19.04 -3.29
N PRO A 315 8.33 17.75 -2.96
CA PRO A 315 8.22 16.73 -3.98
C PRO A 315 6.86 16.73 -4.67
N HIS A 316 6.86 16.36 -5.95
CA HIS A 316 5.67 16.10 -6.74
C HIS A 316 5.86 14.87 -7.62
N MET A 317 4.76 14.34 -8.15
CA MET A 317 4.80 13.30 -9.17
C MET A 317 5.03 13.93 -10.54
N GLU A 318 5.99 13.42 -11.30
CA GLU A 318 6.23 13.85 -12.68
C GLU A 318 6.53 12.67 -13.60
N ASP A 319 6.04 12.73 -14.84
CA ASP A 319 6.45 11.80 -15.91
C ASP A 319 7.86 12.18 -16.39
N ILE A 320 8.80 11.27 -16.17
CA ILE A 320 10.20 11.43 -16.58
C ILE A 320 10.46 10.86 -17.99
N GLY A 321 9.41 10.37 -18.67
CA GLY A 321 9.45 9.73 -19.98
C GLY A 321 8.96 8.28 -19.94
N ASN A 322 8.45 7.78 -21.06
CA ASN A 322 7.90 6.42 -21.21
C ASN A 322 6.70 6.10 -20.29
N ASN A 323 5.90 7.11 -19.92
CA ASN A 323 4.76 6.92 -19.01
C ASN A 323 5.22 6.38 -17.64
N HIS A 324 6.39 6.84 -17.20
CA HIS A 324 7.04 6.48 -15.94
C HIS A 324 7.00 7.70 -15.03
N PHE A 325 6.13 7.64 -14.03
CA PHE A 325 5.96 8.71 -13.07
C PHE A 325 6.78 8.42 -11.81
N VAL A 326 7.54 9.41 -11.34
CA VAL A 326 8.35 9.29 -10.12
C VAL A 326 8.04 10.45 -9.19
N TYR A 327 8.02 10.18 -7.89
CA TYR A 327 7.91 11.20 -6.84
C TYR A 327 9.30 11.68 -6.43
N GLY A 328 9.51 12.99 -6.47
CA GLY A 328 10.77 13.59 -6.05
C GLY A 328 10.72 15.10 -6.14
N ASN A 329 11.75 15.76 -5.61
CA ASN A 329 11.95 17.19 -5.81
C ASN A 329 12.56 17.47 -7.21
N ASP A 330 12.66 18.74 -7.63
CA ASP A 330 13.10 19.08 -9.00
C ASP A 330 14.50 18.55 -9.31
N LYS A 331 15.39 18.53 -8.31
CA LYS A 331 16.76 18.04 -8.42
C LYS A 331 16.81 16.52 -8.62
N GLU A 332 16.06 15.78 -7.82
CA GLU A 332 15.96 14.32 -7.92
C GLU A 332 15.32 13.90 -9.24
N LEU A 333 14.25 14.58 -9.67
CA LEU A 333 13.59 14.31 -10.94
C LEU A 333 14.52 14.56 -12.13
N ALA A 334 15.37 15.59 -12.08
CA ALA A 334 16.40 15.80 -13.10
C ALA A 334 17.40 14.64 -13.16
N GLU A 335 17.87 14.16 -12.01
CA GLU A 335 18.76 12.99 -11.94
C GLU A 335 18.08 11.72 -12.46
N TYR A 336 16.80 11.48 -12.12
CA TYR A 336 16.05 10.33 -12.60
C TYR A 336 15.85 10.37 -14.13
N ARG A 337 15.58 11.54 -14.71
CA ARG A 337 15.53 11.73 -16.18
C ARG A 337 16.87 11.39 -16.82
N GLU A 338 17.99 11.85 -16.26
CA GLU A 338 19.32 11.54 -16.77
C GLU A 338 19.65 10.05 -16.68
N LEU A 339 19.34 9.40 -15.55
CA LEU A 339 19.52 7.96 -15.37
C LEU A 339 18.69 7.18 -16.38
N ARG A 340 17.42 7.58 -16.58
CA ARG A 340 16.54 6.90 -17.53
C ARG A 340 16.99 7.11 -18.98
N ALA A 341 17.49 8.28 -19.32
CA ALA A 341 17.98 8.63 -20.66
C ALA A 341 19.21 7.81 -21.09
N LYS A 342 20.01 7.31 -20.15
CA LYS A 342 21.12 6.38 -20.44
C LYS A 342 20.62 5.06 -21.04
N ASN A 343 19.36 4.69 -20.78
CA ASN A 343 18.70 3.49 -21.31
C ASN A 343 19.47 2.17 -21.02
N GLU A 344 20.20 2.15 -19.91
CA GLU A 344 20.86 0.98 -19.35
C GLU A 344 20.04 0.48 -18.15
N PRO A 345 19.59 -0.79 -18.13
CA PRO A 345 18.82 -1.32 -17.03
C PRO A 345 19.54 -1.11 -15.70
N LEU A 346 18.85 -0.49 -14.75
CA LEU A 346 19.37 -0.26 -13.41
C LEU A 346 19.32 -1.58 -12.66
N VAL A 347 20.45 -2.30 -12.65
CA VAL A 347 20.60 -3.55 -11.90
C VAL A 347 20.35 -3.25 -10.42
N SER A 348 19.18 -3.62 -9.92
CA SER A 348 18.83 -3.52 -8.49
C SER A 348 19.43 -4.64 -7.64
N VAL A 349 20.03 -5.64 -8.31
CA VAL A 349 20.57 -6.86 -7.71
C VAL A 349 22.06 -6.94 -7.99
N ASN A 350 22.87 -6.38 -7.10
CA ASN A 350 24.32 -6.56 -7.17
C ASN A 350 24.68 -7.92 -6.55
N ILE A 351 25.32 -8.80 -7.34
CA ILE A 351 25.92 -10.03 -6.85
C ILE A 351 27.33 -9.66 -6.37
N GLY A 352 27.47 -9.47 -5.07
CA GLY A 352 28.73 -9.12 -4.42
C GLY A 352 29.68 -10.29 -4.26
N THR A 353 30.88 -9.99 -3.80
CA THR A 353 31.78 -11.00 -3.22
C THR A 353 31.26 -11.45 -1.84
N MET A 354 31.70 -12.61 -1.33
CA MET A 354 31.20 -13.14 -0.03
C MET A 354 31.45 -12.22 1.18
N GLU A 355 32.32 -11.22 1.06
CA GLU A 355 32.59 -10.23 2.11
C GLU A 355 31.52 -9.12 2.13
N GLU A 356 31.11 -8.61 0.96
CA GLU A 356 30.10 -7.55 0.82
C GLU A 356 28.69 -8.01 1.22
N ALA A 357 28.34 -9.26 0.90
CA ALA A 357 27.06 -9.86 1.31
C ALA A 357 26.93 -9.98 2.85
N ARG A 358 28.03 -10.27 3.55
CA ARG A 358 28.08 -10.35 5.04
C ARG A 358 27.97 -8.99 5.72
N GLU A 359 28.42 -7.92 5.07
CA GLU A 359 28.23 -6.55 5.57
C GLU A 359 26.77 -6.10 5.42
N GLY A 360 26.12 -6.46 4.31
CA GLY A 360 24.68 -6.22 4.09
C GLY A 360 23.78 -6.92 5.11
N GLU A 361 24.05 -8.18 5.46
CA GLU A 361 23.33 -8.91 6.51
C GLU A 361 23.46 -8.22 7.89
N LYS A 362 24.65 -7.72 8.25
CA LYS A 362 24.86 -6.98 9.51
C LYS A 362 24.09 -5.66 9.56
N LEU A 363 24.02 -4.93 8.45
CA LEU A 363 23.24 -3.68 8.33
C LEU A 363 21.73 -3.96 8.43
N GLN A 364 21.26 -5.09 7.90
CA GLN A 364 19.87 -5.54 8.01
C GLN A 364 19.50 -5.93 9.45
N ASP A 365 20.35 -6.69 10.14
CA ASP A 365 20.16 -7.01 11.56
C ASP A 365 20.14 -5.74 12.43
N ASP A 366 21.01 -4.78 12.15
CA ASP A 366 21.03 -3.48 12.85
C ASP A 366 19.78 -2.63 12.57
N ASN A 367 19.18 -2.73 11.38
CA ASN A 367 17.97 -1.99 11.01
C ASN A 367 16.68 -2.68 11.49
N ILE A 368 16.59 -4.01 11.47
CA ILE A 368 15.52 -4.78 12.11
C ILE A 368 15.57 -4.56 13.64
N ALA A 369 16.78 -4.50 14.21
CA ALA A 369 16.99 -4.09 15.60
C ALA A 369 16.58 -2.62 15.85
N ARG A 370 16.48 -1.77 14.82
CA ARG A 370 15.99 -0.39 14.91
C ARG A 370 14.47 -0.26 14.73
N GLU A 371 13.82 -1.09 13.93
CA GLU A 371 12.35 -1.10 13.80
C GLU A 371 11.66 -1.79 14.99
N SER A 372 12.30 -2.80 15.58
CA SER A 372 11.86 -3.42 16.86
C SER A 372 12.03 -2.50 18.09
N ILE A 373 12.51 -1.25 17.92
CA ILE A 373 12.59 -0.22 18.97
C ILE A 373 11.21 0.31 19.39
N LEU A 374 10.12 -0.07 18.71
CA LEU A 374 8.76 0.35 19.09
C LEU A 374 8.07 -0.50 20.16
N ASP A 375 8.66 -1.61 20.63
CA ASP A 375 8.15 -2.31 21.82
C ASP A 375 8.86 -1.81 23.08
N THR A 376 8.28 -0.79 23.73
CA THR A 376 8.72 -0.42 25.09
C THR A 376 8.31 -1.52 26.09
N PRO A 377 9.21 -2.00 26.96
CA PRO A 377 8.86 -2.97 27.99
C PRO A 377 7.78 -2.43 28.95
N ILE A 378 6.87 -3.30 29.42
CA ILE A 378 5.64 -2.98 30.18
C ILE A 378 5.86 -2.04 31.40
N HIS A 379 7.08 -1.97 31.93
CA HIS A 379 7.43 -1.14 33.09
C HIS A 379 8.16 0.20 32.78
N ASP A 380 8.24 0.62 31.50
CA ASP A 380 8.82 1.92 31.10
C ASP A 380 7.83 3.09 31.28
N THR A 381 7.48 3.37 32.53
CA THR A 381 6.42 4.32 32.90
C THR A 381 6.79 5.79 32.75
N GLY A 382 8.08 6.14 32.75
CA GLY A 382 8.54 7.54 32.72
C GLY A 382 8.22 8.31 33.99
N ASN A 383 8.13 7.62 35.14
CA ASN A 383 7.68 8.21 36.40
C ASN A 383 8.55 9.40 36.84
N VAL A 384 7.90 10.52 37.16
CA VAL A 384 8.53 11.79 37.56
C VAL A 384 9.43 11.62 38.78
N TRP A 385 9.12 10.67 39.68
CA TRP A 385 9.94 10.39 40.86
C TRP A 385 11.38 9.96 40.54
N TYR A 386 11.63 9.38 39.36
CA TYR A 386 12.99 9.08 38.91
C TYR A 386 13.81 10.35 38.66
N SER A 387 13.18 11.42 38.17
CA SER A 387 13.86 12.71 37.98
C SER A 387 14.10 13.45 39.30
N VAL A 388 13.17 13.34 40.25
CA VAL A 388 13.29 13.95 41.58
C VAL A 388 14.36 13.24 42.41
N GLY A 389 14.36 11.91 42.42
CA GLY A 389 15.37 11.13 43.17
C GLY A 389 16.79 11.34 42.65
N THR A 390 16.98 11.39 41.32
CA THR A 390 18.31 11.60 40.75
C THR A 390 18.80 13.04 40.81
N PHE A 391 17.90 14.02 41.03
CA PHE A 391 18.30 15.39 41.34
C PHE A 391 19.06 15.48 42.68
N PHE A 392 18.57 14.81 43.74
CA PHE A 392 19.24 14.78 45.04
C PHE A 392 20.42 13.82 45.10
N LEU A 393 20.46 12.81 44.23
CA LEU A 393 21.53 11.80 44.18
C LEU A 393 22.06 11.63 42.75
N PRO A 394 22.74 12.65 42.19
CA PRO A 394 23.07 12.72 40.77
C PRO A 394 24.08 11.67 40.32
N VAL A 395 24.96 11.19 41.21
CA VAL A 395 25.88 10.06 40.94
C VAL A 395 25.11 8.74 40.82
N ILE A 396 24.15 8.48 41.71
CA ILE A 396 23.30 7.28 41.65
C ILE A 396 22.43 7.32 40.39
N GLY A 397 21.98 8.51 39.97
CA GLY A 397 21.26 8.66 38.70
C GLY A 397 22.10 8.40 37.44
N ILE A 398 23.43 8.60 37.47
CA ILE A 398 24.34 8.18 36.39
C ILE A 398 24.47 6.65 36.32
N VAL A 399 24.27 5.94 37.43
CA VAL A 399 24.20 4.48 37.41
C VAL A 399 22.82 4.04 36.90
N GLY A 400 21.76 4.66 37.43
CA GLY A 400 20.37 4.37 37.07
C GLY A 400 20.05 4.57 35.60
N TRP A 401 20.43 5.69 34.98
CA TRP A 401 20.17 5.92 33.55
C TRP A 401 20.93 4.92 32.64
N LYS A 402 22.11 4.40 33.05
CA LYS A 402 22.93 3.46 32.28
C LYS A 402 22.31 2.09 32.36
N LEU A 403 21.80 1.75 33.54
CA LEU A 403 21.02 0.54 33.78
C LEU A 403 19.72 0.56 32.95
N PHE A 404 18.95 1.65 33.00
CA PHE A 404 17.73 1.77 32.20
C PHE A 404 17.98 1.76 30.69
N LYS A 405 19.09 2.38 30.23
CA LYS A 405 19.52 2.28 28.83
C LYS A 405 19.92 0.85 28.44
N LYS A 406 20.53 0.09 29.35
CA LYS A 406 20.93 -1.32 29.11
C LYS A 406 19.72 -2.26 29.00
N PHE A 407 18.61 -1.94 29.67
CA PHE A 407 17.39 -2.75 29.68
C PHE A 407 16.24 -2.14 28.83
N ASN A 408 16.53 -1.21 27.91
CA ASN A 408 15.56 -0.59 27.01
C ASN A 408 14.39 0.18 27.67
N TYR A 409 14.56 0.66 28.90
CA TYR A 409 13.61 1.56 29.58
C TYR A 409 13.88 3.03 29.21
N MET A 410 13.46 3.44 28.01
CA MET A 410 13.82 4.73 27.41
C MET A 410 13.16 5.96 28.06
N ARG A 411 11.94 5.83 28.58
CA ARG A 411 11.25 6.91 29.30
C ARG A 411 11.86 7.13 30.68
N ASN A 412 12.13 6.06 31.42
CA ASN A 412 12.83 6.12 32.71
C ASN A 412 14.28 6.61 32.56
N TYR A 413 14.97 6.21 31.49
CA TYR A 413 16.28 6.74 31.11
C TYR A 413 16.25 8.28 30.99
N LYS A 414 15.31 8.82 30.20
CA LYS A 414 15.17 10.27 29.99
C LYS A 414 14.87 11.00 31.30
N ALA A 415 14.04 10.42 32.18
CA ALA A 415 13.72 11.00 33.48
C ALA A 415 14.95 11.05 34.42
N CYS A 416 15.69 9.95 34.57
CA CYS A 416 16.92 9.91 35.38
C CYS A 416 18.00 10.86 34.84
N LYS A 417 18.16 10.91 33.50
CA LYS A 417 19.07 11.81 32.79
C LYS A 417 18.85 13.26 33.16
N LYS A 418 17.60 13.70 33.06
CA LYS A 418 17.20 15.07 33.33
C LYS A 418 17.48 15.43 34.79
N GLY A 419 17.10 14.57 35.74
CA GLY A 419 17.33 14.80 37.17
C GLY A 419 18.81 14.90 37.54
N SER A 420 19.65 13.95 37.10
CA SER A 420 21.10 13.97 37.39
C SER A 420 21.80 15.21 36.83
N LEU A 421 21.49 15.60 35.59
CA LEU A 421 22.13 16.74 34.94
C LEU A 421 21.81 18.05 35.68
N ILE A 422 20.54 18.25 36.03
CA ILE A 422 20.10 19.42 36.81
C ILE A 422 20.76 19.40 38.20
N GLY A 423 20.85 18.23 38.85
CA GLY A 423 21.48 18.08 40.17
C GLY A 423 22.98 18.40 40.20
N PHE A 424 23.74 18.08 39.14
CA PHE A 424 25.16 18.47 39.05
C PHE A 424 25.33 19.98 38.81
N ILE A 425 24.51 20.56 37.94
CA ILE A 425 24.56 21.99 37.63
C ILE A 425 24.27 22.81 38.89
N THR A 426 23.22 22.46 39.65
CA THR A 426 22.86 23.18 40.88
C THR A 426 23.95 23.08 41.95
N ARG A 427 24.57 21.90 42.14
CA ARG A 427 25.69 21.76 43.08
C ARG A 427 26.93 22.53 42.64
N GLY A 428 27.25 22.51 41.35
CA GLY A 428 28.35 23.30 40.80
C GLY A 428 28.16 24.80 41.06
N ALA A 429 26.95 25.31 40.85
CA ALA A 429 26.60 26.70 41.15
C ALA A 429 26.74 27.03 42.64
N ILE A 430 26.29 26.15 43.55
CA ILE A 430 26.40 26.35 45.00
C ILE A 430 27.88 26.39 45.42
N VAL A 431 28.71 25.47 44.93
CA VAL A 431 30.15 25.44 45.25
C VAL A 431 30.83 26.71 44.74
N ALA A 432 30.55 27.13 43.50
CA ALA A 432 31.12 28.36 42.94
C ALA A 432 30.75 29.60 43.77
N LEU A 433 29.49 29.69 44.20
CA LEU A 433 28.99 30.80 45.02
C LEU A 433 29.62 30.79 46.42
N PHE A 434 29.81 29.61 47.00
CA PHE A 434 30.50 29.45 48.29
C PHE A 434 31.99 29.80 48.19
N SER A 435 32.67 29.38 47.12
CA SER A 435 34.08 29.75 46.86
C SER A 435 34.24 31.25 46.65
N LEU A 436 33.29 31.90 45.97
CA LEU A 436 33.27 33.35 45.79
C LEU A 436 33.08 34.07 47.13
N ALA A 437 32.14 33.62 47.96
CA ALA A 437 31.92 34.18 49.30
C ALA A 437 33.15 34.02 50.20
N LEU A 438 33.84 32.87 50.10
CA LEU A 438 35.06 32.59 50.86
C LEU A 438 36.23 33.48 50.41
N LEU A 439 36.36 33.75 49.11
CA LEU A 439 37.31 34.71 48.55
C LEU A 439 37.04 36.14 49.03
N ILE A 440 35.78 36.56 49.05
CA ILE A 440 35.36 37.87 49.55
C ILE A 440 35.61 38.01 51.05
N SER A 441 35.57 36.92 51.83
CA SER A 441 35.85 36.93 53.27
C SER A 441 37.35 37.02 53.62
N ILE A 442 38.25 36.73 52.68
CA ILE A 442 39.70 36.73 52.87
C ILE A 442 40.33 38.07 52.41
N LEU A 443 39.65 38.77 51.50
CA LEU A 443 39.90 40.17 51.13
C LEU A 443 39.34 41.12 52.19
#